data_AF-A0A3T2V1L5-F1
#
_entry.id   AF-A0A3T2V1L5-F1
#
_cell.length_a   1.000
_cell.length_b   1.000
_cell.length_c   1.000
_cell.angle_alpha   90.00
_cell.angle_beta   90.00
_cell.angle_gamma   90.00
#
_symmetry.space_group_name_H-M   'P 1'
#
loop_
_entity.id
_entity.type
_entity.pdbx_description
1 polymer ?
#
loop_
_entity_poly.entity_id
_entity_poly.type
_entity_poly.pdbx_seq_one_letter_code
_entity_poly.pdbx_strand_id
1 'polypeptide(L)'
;MMILSILATVVLLGALFYHRVSLFISSLILLAWTAALGVAGLWSAWVLVPLAIILVPFNFAPMRKSMISAPVFRGFRKVMPPMSRTEKEAIDAGTTWWEGDLFQGKPDWKKLHNYPQPRLTAEEQAFLDGPVEEACRMANDFQITHELADLPPELWAYLKEHRFF
;
A
#
# COMPACT_ATOMS: atom_id res chain seq x y z
N MET A 1 31.63 -24.67 25.45
CA MET A 1 30.18 -24.84 25.69
C MET A 1 29.42 -23.52 25.55
N MET A 2 29.81 -22.44 26.24
CA MET A 2 29.16 -21.13 26.12
C MET A 2 29.17 -20.54 24.70
N ILE A 3 30.32 -20.53 24.01
CA ILE A 3 30.42 -20.01 22.62
C ILE A 3 29.49 -20.78 21.65
N LEU A 4 29.43 -22.10 21.78
CA LEU A 4 28.55 -22.94 20.96
C LEU A 4 27.06 -22.61 21.19
N SER A 5 26.66 -22.36 22.43
CA SER A 5 25.27 -21.98 22.75
C SER A 5 24.89 -20.60 22.19
N ILE A 6 25.83 -19.66 22.13
CA ILE A 6 25.62 -18.34 21.51
C ILE A 6 25.43 -18.51 20.00
N LEU A 7 26.33 -19.27 19.35
CA LEU A 7 26.21 -19.56 17.91
C LEU A 7 24.89 -20.26 17.57
N ALA A 8 24.48 -21.25 18.36
CA ALA A 8 23.21 -21.93 18.19
C ALA A 8 22.01 -20.97 18.32
N THR A 9 22.09 -20.01 19.25
CA THR A 9 21.04 -18.99 19.42
C THR A 9 20.97 -18.04 18.22
N VAL A 10 22.11 -17.64 17.65
CA VAL A 10 22.15 -16.82 16.43
C VAL A 10 21.57 -17.58 15.23
N VAL A 11 21.90 -18.86 15.08
CA VAL A 11 21.34 -19.72 14.02
C VAL A 11 19.83 -19.88 14.19
N LEU A 12 19.34 -20.09 15.42
CA LEU A 12 17.90 -20.15 15.72
C LEU A 12 17.19 -18.86 15.32
N LEU A 13 17.72 -17.69 15.70
CA LEU A 13 17.15 -16.40 15.29
C LEU A 13 17.13 -16.26 13.77
N GLY A 14 18.23 -16.60 13.10
CA GLY A 14 18.32 -16.60 11.63
C GLY A 14 17.25 -17.49 10.98
N ALA A 15 17.05 -18.70 11.49
CA ALA A 15 16.03 -19.63 11.00
C ALA A 15 14.60 -19.10 11.21
N LEU A 16 14.30 -18.53 12.39
CA LEU A 16 13.00 -17.92 12.67
C LEU A 16 12.69 -16.77 11.71
N PHE A 17 13.68 -15.93 11.41
CA PHE A 17 13.54 -14.86 10.42
C PHE A 17 13.40 -15.39 8.99
N TYR A 18 14.21 -16.39 8.61
CA TYR A 18 14.18 -16.98 7.27
C TYR A 18 12.82 -17.60 6.95
N HIS A 19 12.24 -18.33 7.91
CA HIS A 19 10.92 -18.94 7.77
C HIS A 19 9.75 -17.99 8.02
N ARG A 20 10.02 -16.69 8.26
CA ARG A 20 9.02 -15.65 8.52
C ARG A 20 7.98 -16.05 9.57
N VAL A 21 8.44 -16.71 10.64
CA VAL A 21 7.56 -17.21 11.71
C VAL A 21 6.92 -16.03 12.44
N SER A 22 5.64 -16.13 12.78
CA SER A 22 4.91 -15.07 13.47
C SER A 22 5.60 -14.65 14.77
N LEU A 23 5.54 -13.36 15.11
CA LEU A 23 6.22 -12.78 16.28
C LEU A 23 5.88 -13.52 17.58
N PHE A 24 4.63 -13.95 17.74
CA PHE A 24 4.17 -14.68 18.92
C PHE A 24 4.84 -16.05 19.04
N ILE A 25 4.85 -16.83 17.96
CA ILE A 25 5.47 -18.17 17.94
C ILE A 25 6.98 -18.04 18.11
N SER A 26 7.62 -17.08 17.42
CA SER A 26 9.05 -16.80 17.57
C SER A 26 9.41 -16.42 19.02
N SER A 27 8.57 -15.63 19.69
CA SER A 27 8.76 -15.26 21.10
C SER A 27 8.67 -16.47 22.04
N LEU A 28 7.70 -17.37 21.80
CA LEU A 28 7.55 -18.60 22.58
C LEU A 28 8.76 -19.53 22.41
N ILE A 29 9.22 -19.70 21.17
CA ILE A 29 10.40 -20.53 20.84
C ILE A 29 11.65 -19.97 21.52
N LEU A 30 11.85 -18.65 21.49
CA LEU A 30 12.99 -18.01 22.15
C LEU A 30 12.95 -18.15 23.68
N LEU A 31 11.80 -17.99 24.30
CA LEU A 31 11.65 -18.21 25.75
C LEU A 31 11.94 -19.67 26.13
N ALA A 32 11.38 -20.62 25.37
CA ALA A 32 11.62 -22.05 25.59
C ALA A 32 13.09 -22.44 25.40
N TRP A 33 13.73 -21.94 24.34
CA TRP A 33 15.15 -22.13 24.06
C TRP A 33 16.03 -21.59 25.20
N THR A 34 15.77 -20.36 25.64
CA THR A 34 16.54 -19.71 26.71
C THR A 34 16.34 -20.42 28.06
N ALA A 35 15.13 -20.93 28.34
CA ALA A 35 14.86 -21.72 29.53
C ALA A 35 15.59 -23.07 29.51
N ALA A 36 15.63 -23.75 28.36
CA ALA A 36 16.37 -25.01 28.19
C ALA A 36 17.87 -24.81 28.44
N LEU A 37 18.46 -23.72 27.92
CA LEU A 37 19.85 -23.37 28.17
C LEU A 37 20.12 -23.04 29.65
N GLY A 38 19.15 -22.44 30.35
CA GLY A 38 19.20 -22.19 31.79
C GLY A 38 19.21 -23.47 32.62
N VAL A 39 18.31 -24.42 32.31
CA VAL A 39 18.25 -25.74 33.00
C VAL A 39 19.50 -26.57 32.73
N ALA A 40 20.05 -26.50 31.52
CA ALA A 40 21.31 -27.17 31.17
C ALA A 40 22.55 -26.56 31.85
N GLY A 41 22.40 -25.50 32.65
CA GLY A 41 23.50 -24.82 33.34
C GLY A 41 24.45 -24.07 32.41
N LEU A 42 24.09 -23.91 31.13
CA LEU A 42 24.91 -23.21 30.15
C LEU A 42 24.79 -21.69 30.33
N TRP A 43 23.59 -21.21 30.64
CA TRP A 43 23.26 -19.80 30.81
C TRP A 43 22.63 -19.55 32.18
N SER A 44 22.73 -18.32 32.69
CA SER A 44 22.00 -17.93 33.90
C SER A 44 20.50 -17.84 33.61
N ALA A 45 19.67 -18.49 34.43
CA ALA A 45 18.21 -18.43 34.34
C ALA A 45 17.67 -16.98 34.42
N TRP A 46 18.44 -16.08 35.03
CA TRP A 46 18.12 -14.65 35.11
C TRP A 46 18.01 -13.96 33.75
N VAL A 47 18.57 -14.51 32.67
CA VAL A 47 18.46 -13.96 31.31
C VAL A 47 17.03 -14.01 30.77
N LEU A 48 16.17 -14.88 31.31
CA LEU A 48 14.76 -14.94 30.94
C LEU A 48 14.00 -13.67 31.28
N VAL A 49 14.35 -13.01 32.38
CA VAL A 49 13.66 -11.80 32.87
C VAL A 49 13.81 -10.62 31.90
N PRO A 50 15.02 -10.17 31.52
CA PRO A 50 15.17 -9.10 30.54
C PRO A 50 14.62 -9.48 29.17
N LEU A 51 14.73 -10.76 28.77
CA LEU A 51 14.13 -11.24 27.51
C LEU A 51 12.60 -11.09 27.53
N ALA A 52 11.94 -11.52 28.60
CA ALA A 52 10.48 -11.38 28.74
C ALA A 52 10.06 -9.90 28.77
N ILE A 53 10.79 -9.05 29.48
CA ILE A 53 10.54 -7.59 29.52
C ILE A 53 10.61 -6.97 28.12
N ILE A 54 11.53 -7.43 27.26
CA ILE A 54 11.62 -6.98 25.87
C ILE A 54 10.48 -7.54 25.02
N LEU A 55 10.15 -8.83 25.14
CA LEU A 55 9.16 -9.49 24.27
C LEU A 55 7.71 -9.07 24.55
N VAL A 56 7.38 -8.69 25.79
CA VAL A 56 6.01 -8.31 26.18
C VAL A 56 5.51 -7.07 25.42
N PRO A 57 6.23 -5.91 25.40
CA PRO A 57 5.84 -4.75 24.60
C PRO A 57 5.70 -5.03 23.11
N PHE A 58 6.48 -5.98 22.56
CA PHE A 58 6.43 -6.33 21.14
C PHE A 58 5.21 -7.19 20.78
N ASN A 59 4.78 -8.08 21.67
CA ASN A 59 3.60 -8.94 21.44
C ASN A 59 2.29 -8.21 21.75
N PHE A 60 2.28 -7.30 22.72
CA PHE A 60 1.08 -6.56 23.08
C PHE A 60 0.87 -5.36 22.15
N ALA A 61 -0.09 -5.48 21.22
CA ALA A 61 -0.31 -4.50 20.15
C ALA A 61 -0.46 -3.04 20.62
N PRO A 62 -1.19 -2.70 21.71
CA PRO A 62 -1.28 -1.32 22.21
C PRO A 62 0.08 -0.76 22.64
N MET A 63 0.90 -1.54 23.34
CA MET A 63 2.25 -1.13 23.78
C MET A 63 3.20 -1.02 22.59
N ARG A 64 3.18 -2.00 21.67
CA ARG A 64 4.00 -1.93 20.44
C ARG A 64 3.71 -0.67 19.67
N LYS A 65 2.42 -0.33 19.51
CA LYS A 65 1.99 0.86 18.76
C LYS A 65 2.49 2.15 19.42
N SER A 66 2.31 2.30 20.73
CA SER A 66 2.68 3.53 21.44
C SER A 66 4.19 3.71 21.62
N MET A 67 4.91 2.63 21.95
CA MET A 67 6.34 2.69 22.31
C MET A 67 7.27 2.56 21.11
N ILE A 68 6.87 1.81 20.07
CA ILE A 68 7.75 1.47 18.94
C ILE A 68 7.21 2.07 17.64
N SER A 69 6.00 1.68 17.23
CA SER A 69 5.49 2.02 15.90
C SER A 69 5.25 3.53 15.75
N ALA A 70 4.66 4.21 16.72
CA ALA A 70 4.34 5.63 16.62
C ALA A 70 5.59 6.55 16.62
N PRO A 71 6.61 6.34 17.46
CA PRO A 71 7.87 7.09 17.35
C PRO A 71 8.58 6.85 16.01
N VAL A 72 8.68 5.61 15.56
CA VAL A 72 9.29 5.25 14.26
C VAL A 72 8.53 5.93 13.12
N PHE A 73 7.20 5.84 13.13
CA PHE A 73 6.36 6.51 12.14
C PHE A 73 6.53 8.03 12.13
N ARG A 74 6.65 8.67 13.30
CA ARG A 74 6.93 10.11 13.39
C ARG A 74 8.27 10.48 12.76
N GLY A 75 9.29 9.63 12.87
CA GLY A 75 10.57 9.80 12.18
C GLY A 75 10.41 9.69 10.66
N PHE A 76 9.83 8.59 10.19
CA PHE A 76 9.60 8.36 8.76
C PHE A 76 8.75 9.45 8.11
N ARG A 77 7.71 9.93 8.81
CA ARG A 77 6.82 10.99 8.32
C ARG A 77 7.56 12.29 8.00
N LYS A 78 8.70 12.57 8.64
CA LYS A 78 9.50 13.76 8.34
C LYS A 78 10.27 13.66 7.02
N VAL A 79 10.55 12.44 6.56
CA VAL A 79 11.35 12.16 5.35
C VAL A 79 10.45 11.88 4.15
N MET A 80 9.19 11.51 4.37
CA MET A 80 8.25 11.30 3.28
C MET A 80 7.94 12.62 2.56
N PRO A 81 8.11 12.68 1.22
CA PRO A 81 7.71 13.84 0.45
C PRO A 81 6.20 14.08 0.59
N PRO A 82 5.74 15.34 0.57
CA PRO A 82 4.32 15.62 0.48
C PRO A 82 3.79 15.06 -0.85
N MET A 83 2.70 14.29 -0.76
CA MET A 83 2.03 13.78 -1.95
C MET A 83 1.54 14.95 -2.79
N SER A 84 1.81 14.93 -4.10
CA SER A 84 1.36 15.98 -4.99
C SER A 84 -0.17 15.94 -5.12
N ARG A 85 -0.78 17.04 -5.55
CA ARG A 85 -2.25 17.10 -5.72
C ARG A 85 -2.72 16.06 -6.75
N THR A 86 -2.01 15.91 -7.86
CA THR A 86 -2.35 14.94 -8.91
C THR A 86 -2.09 13.49 -8.49
N GLU A 87 -1.03 13.25 -7.70
CA GLU A 87 -0.70 11.92 -7.18
C GLU A 87 -1.70 11.47 -6.10
N LYS A 88 -2.17 12.42 -5.29
CA LYS A 88 -3.26 12.21 -4.35
C LYS A 88 -4.57 11.95 -5.10
N GLU A 89 -4.90 12.78 -6.09
CA GLU A 89 -6.08 12.58 -6.93
C GLU A 89 -6.02 11.21 -7.63
N ALA A 90 -4.86 10.75 -8.10
CA ALA A 90 -4.70 9.42 -8.70
C ALA A 90 -4.92 8.27 -7.70
N ILE A 91 -4.44 8.40 -6.46
CA ILE A 91 -4.66 7.39 -5.41
C ILE A 91 -6.11 7.41 -4.91
N ASP A 92 -6.68 8.61 -4.72
CA ASP A 92 -8.06 8.80 -4.27
C ASP A 92 -9.06 8.41 -5.38
N ALA A 93 -8.69 8.58 -6.65
CA ALA A 93 -9.52 8.20 -7.82
C ALA A 93 -9.65 6.68 -8.01
N GLY A 94 -8.89 5.86 -7.28
CA GLY A 94 -9.27 4.46 -7.17
C GLY A 94 -8.22 3.53 -6.59
N THR A 95 -8.65 2.78 -5.58
CA THR A 95 -8.15 1.43 -5.31
C THR A 95 -8.18 0.57 -6.56
N THR A 96 -7.38 -0.48 -6.59
CA THR A 96 -7.49 -1.52 -7.62
C THR A 96 -8.95 -1.98 -7.75
N TRP A 97 -9.49 -1.83 -8.96
CA TRP A 97 -10.82 -2.27 -9.37
C TRP A 97 -10.88 -3.81 -9.40
N TRP A 98 -11.85 -4.41 -10.08
CA TRP A 98 -11.91 -5.87 -10.21
C TRP A 98 -10.63 -6.47 -10.82
N GLU A 99 -9.94 -5.71 -11.65
CA GLU A 99 -8.64 -6.01 -12.24
C GLU A 99 -7.57 -6.31 -11.18
N GLY A 100 -7.69 -5.73 -9.97
CA GLY A 100 -6.82 -6.07 -8.85
C GLY A 100 -6.89 -7.55 -8.46
N ASP A 101 -8.11 -8.11 -8.47
CA ASP A 101 -8.35 -9.50 -8.10
C ASP A 101 -7.84 -10.44 -9.21
N LEU A 102 -7.95 -9.99 -10.46
CA LEU A 102 -7.40 -10.68 -11.63
C LEU A 102 -5.87 -10.78 -11.53
N PHE A 103 -5.17 -9.67 -11.26
CA PHE A 103 -3.70 -9.66 -11.15
C PHE A 103 -3.17 -10.41 -9.92
N GLN A 104 -3.99 -10.56 -8.87
CA GLN A 104 -3.67 -11.40 -7.72
C GLN A 104 -3.88 -12.90 -7.96
N GLY A 105 -4.36 -13.30 -9.15
CA GLY A 105 -4.63 -14.70 -9.50
C GLY A 105 -5.85 -15.29 -8.79
N LYS A 106 -6.74 -14.45 -8.24
CA LYS A 106 -7.95 -14.86 -7.52
C LYS A 106 -9.15 -13.98 -7.91
N PRO A 107 -9.58 -13.99 -9.19
CA PRO A 107 -10.63 -13.11 -9.66
C PRO A 107 -11.99 -13.43 -9.00
N ASP A 108 -12.66 -12.41 -8.47
CA ASP A 108 -14.05 -12.51 -8.00
C ASP A 108 -15.02 -12.02 -9.07
N TRP A 109 -15.55 -12.94 -9.87
CA TRP A 109 -16.48 -12.61 -10.96
C TRP A 109 -17.82 -12.04 -10.48
N LYS A 110 -18.25 -12.32 -9.25
CA LYS A 110 -19.49 -11.74 -8.71
C LYS A 110 -19.31 -10.25 -8.49
N LYS A 111 -18.15 -9.82 -8.02
CA LYS A 111 -17.80 -8.40 -7.90
C LYS A 111 -17.88 -7.68 -9.25
N LEU A 112 -17.33 -8.27 -10.31
CA LEU A 112 -17.39 -7.70 -11.67
C LEU A 112 -18.84 -7.52 -12.15
N HIS A 113 -19.64 -8.59 -12.06
CA HIS A 113 -21.03 -8.56 -12.55
C HIS A 113 -21.96 -7.68 -11.71
N ASN A 114 -21.60 -7.40 -10.46
CA ASN A 114 -22.37 -6.52 -9.58
C ASN A 114 -22.01 -5.05 -9.74
N TYR A 115 -21.06 -4.68 -10.61
CA TYR A 115 -20.82 -3.26 -10.86
C TYR A 115 -22.08 -2.62 -11.46
N PRO A 116 -22.56 -1.51 -10.88
CA PRO A 116 -23.72 -0.83 -11.40
C PRO A 116 -23.39 -0.31 -12.79
N GLN A 117 -24.37 -0.43 -13.70
CA GLN A 117 -24.24 0.20 -15.00
C GLN A 117 -24.11 1.73 -14.79
N PRO A 118 -23.03 2.36 -15.27
CA PRO A 118 -22.88 3.80 -15.13
C PRO A 118 -24.03 4.48 -15.88
N ARG A 119 -24.66 5.44 -15.22
CA ARG A 119 -25.73 6.26 -15.80
C ARG A 119 -25.28 7.70 -15.73
N LEU A 120 -25.42 8.39 -16.85
CA LEU A 120 -25.20 9.81 -16.94
C LEU A 120 -26.43 10.53 -16.40
N THR A 121 -26.20 11.64 -15.70
CA THR A 121 -27.24 12.61 -15.40
C THR A 121 -27.74 13.25 -16.70
N ALA A 122 -28.93 13.85 -16.65
CA ALA A 122 -29.48 14.53 -17.82
C ALA A 122 -28.57 15.67 -18.31
N GLU A 123 -27.86 16.34 -17.39
CA GLU A 123 -26.91 17.41 -17.70
C GLU A 123 -25.65 16.85 -18.40
N GLU A 124 -25.08 15.76 -17.90
CA GLU A 124 -23.93 15.11 -18.52
C GLU A 124 -24.27 14.55 -19.92
N GLN A 125 -25.45 13.94 -20.06
CA GLN A 125 -25.91 13.44 -21.36
C GLN A 125 -26.11 14.59 -22.35
N ALA A 126 -26.75 15.70 -21.93
CA ALA A 126 -26.92 16.87 -22.77
C ALA A 126 -25.59 17.53 -23.15
N PHE A 127 -24.58 17.47 -22.27
CA PHE A 127 -23.23 17.96 -22.56
C PHE A 127 -22.53 17.10 -23.62
N LEU A 128 -22.67 15.77 -23.55
CA LEU A 128 -22.15 14.86 -24.57
C LEU A 128 -22.86 15.07 -25.92
N ASP A 129 -24.20 15.06 -25.92
CA ASP A 129 -24.98 15.10 -27.16
C ASP A 129 -24.98 16.46 -27.87
N GLY A 130 -24.58 17.52 -27.16
CA GLY A 130 -24.49 18.88 -27.70
C GLY A 130 -23.04 19.35 -27.84
N PRO A 131 -22.46 19.99 -26.80
CA PRO A 131 -21.09 20.52 -26.84
C PRO A 131 -20.04 19.55 -27.36
N VAL A 132 -20.04 18.29 -26.93
CA VAL A 132 -19.01 17.32 -27.35
C VAL A 132 -19.17 16.93 -28.82
N GLU A 133 -20.39 16.63 -29.27
CA GLU A 133 -20.68 16.35 -30.68
C GLU A 133 -20.28 17.51 -31.60
N GLU A 134 -20.51 18.76 -31.18
CA GLU A 134 -20.10 19.92 -31.98
C GLU A 134 -18.57 20.09 -32.00
N ALA A 135 -17.89 19.92 -30.86
CA ALA A 135 -16.44 19.93 -30.82
C ALA A 135 -15.82 18.85 -31.73
N CYS A 136 -16.42 17.65 -31.76
CA CYS A 136 -16.02 16.57 -32.66
C CYS A 136 -16.24 16.93 -34.13
N ARG A 137 -17.33 17.63 -34.49
CA ARG A 137 -17.57 18.11 -35.86
C ARG A 137 -16.55 19.16 -36.30
N MET A 138 -16.15 20.05 -35.39
CA MET A 138 -15.12 21.07 -35.64
C MET A 138 -13.71 20.48 -35.74
N ALA A 139 -13.48 19.29 -35.16
CA ALA A 139 -12.18 18.64 -35.14
C ALA A 139 -11.90 17.86 -36.43
N ASN A 140 -11.00 18.38 -37.26
CA ASN A 140 -10.41 17.63 -38.37
C ASN A 140 -9.06 17.02 -37.95
N ASP A 141 -9.03 15.71 -37.74
CA ASP A 141 -7.85 15.00 -37.24
C ASP A 141 -6.59 15.19 -38.10
N PHE A 142 -6.72 15.11 -39.43
CA PHE A 142 -5.57 15.26 -40.34
C PHE A 142 -4.99 16.67 -40.26
N GLN A 143 -5.86 17.68 -40.29
CA GLN A 143 -5.44 19.08 -40.19
C GLN A 143 -4.75 19.38 -38.86
N ILE A 144 -5.33 18.91 -37.75
CA ILE A 144 -4.78 19.10 -36.40
C ILE A 144 -3.40 18.46 -36.29
N THR A 145 -3.27 17.20 -36.71
CA THR A 145 -2.06 16.40 -36.43
C THR A 145 -0.94 16.63 -37.44
N HIS A 146 -1.27 16.85 -38.73
CA HIS A 146 -0.27 16.89 -39.80
C HIS A 146 -0.01 18.29 -40.37
N GLU A 147 -0.98 19.20 -40.33
CA GLU A 147 -0.83 20.54 -40.91
C GLU A 147 -0.49 21.60 -39.85
N LEU A 148 -1.29 21.67 -38.79
CA LEU A 148 -1.17 22.69 -37.75
C LEU A 148 -0.28 22.25 -36.58
N ALA A 149 -0.21 20.94 -36.32
CA ALA A 149 0.36 20.36 -35.10
C ALA A 149 -0.24 20.96 -33.80
N ASP A 150 -1.47 21.48 -33.88
CA ASP A 150 -2.24 22.10 -32.80
C ASP A 150 -3.73 22.15 -33.20
N LEU A 151 -4.62 22.44 -32.25
CA LEU A 151 -6.05 22.62 -32.53
C LEU A 151 -6.31 23.96 -33.25
N PRO A 152 -7.26 24.02 -34.20
CA PRO A 152 -7.72 25.27 -34.79
C PRO A 152 -8.15 26.29 -33.72
N PRO A 153 -7.87 27.60 -33.93
CA PRO A 153 -8.23 28.64 -32.96
C PRO A 153 -9.72 28.68 -32.59
N GLU A 154 -10.59 28.39 -33.55
CA GLU A 154 -12.05 28.31 -33.36
C GLU A 154 -12.46 27.14 -32.47
N LEU A 155 -11.85 25.97 -32.64
CA LEU A 155 -12.06 24.82 -31.75
C LEU A 155 -11.52 25.12 -30.35
N TRP A 156 -10.34 25.75 -30.25
CA TRP A 156 -9.80 26.20 -28.97
C TRP A 156 -10.74 27.17 -28.22
N ALA A 157 -11.33 28.12 -28.94
CA ALA A 157 -12.29 29.08 -28.38
C ALA A 157 -13.56 28.37 -27.89
N TYR A 158 -14.09 27.46 -28.71
CA TYR A 158 -15.29 26.68 -28.41
C TYR A 158 -15.13 25.83 -27.14
N LEU A 159 -14.01 25.09 -27.04
CA LEU A 159 -13.72 24.25 -25.87
C LEU A 159 -13.61 25.06 -24.58
N LYS A 160 -13.02 26.27 -24.64
CA LYS A 160 -12.97 27.21 -23.50
C LYS A 160 -14.34 27.72 -23.10
N GLU A 161 -15.14 28.13 -24.07
CA GLU A 161 -16.49 28.66 -23.83
C GLU A 161 -17.38 27.62 -23.13
N HIS A 162 -17.32 26.37 -23.59
CA HIS A 162 -18.10 25.26 -23.06
C HIS A 162 -17.43 24.54 -21.87
N ARG A 163 -16.30 25.03 -21.36
CA ARG A 163 -15.61 24.51 -20.16
C ARG A 163 -15.21 23.04 -20.25
N PHE A 164 -14.59 22.66 -21.36
CA PHE A 164 -13.98 21.32 -21.50
C PHE A 164 -12.76 21.13 -20.59
N PHE A 165 -12.14 22.22 -20.13
CA PHE A 165 -10.98 22.26 -19.23
C PHE A 165 -10.99 23.52 -18.36
#